data_AF-A0A068VA19-F1
#
_entry.id   AF-A0A068VA19-F1
#
_cell.length_a   1.000
_cell.length_b   1.000
_cell.length_c   1.000
_cell.angle_alpha   90.00
_cell.angle_beta   90.00
_cell.angle_gamma   90.00
#
_symmetry.space_group_name_H-M   'P 1'
#
loop_
_entity.id
_entity.type
_entity.pdbx_description
1 polymer ?
#
loop_
_entity_poly.entity_id
_entity_poly.type
_entity_poly.pdbx_seq_one_letter_code
_entity_poly.pdbx_strand_id
1 'polypeptide(L)'
;MSIPLVLEDENGGVGVYSASLRKHYILANDEWKDNIMPEIMDGHNVYDFIDPDILQRLEKLEREEGIRQEQEANDDFEMDGAELTAEEQEALAEIRKKKSFLIQQHRMKKSTAESRPIVPRKFDKERQFTSERMGRQLSSLGLDPSLAINRAHSKSRDNDQPSKKLRLRSRSRSRSRPPNEVALGEGFKDSAQKVKVVKLAKKSVKKRNKDARRGEVDRVIPSLKPKHLFSGKRSIGKTQRH
;
A
#
# COMPACT_ATOMS: atom_id res chain seq x y z
N MET A 1 -43.53 48.78 36.54
CA MET A 1 -42.79 47.78 35.75
C MET A 1 -42.96 48.12 34.27
N SER A 2 -42.18 49.08 33.77
CA SER A 2 -42.43 49.69 32.44
C SER A 2 -41.19 50.35 31.83
N ILE A 3 -39.98 50.00 32.29
CA ILE A 3 -38.73 50.63 31.84
C ILE A 3 -38.14 49.97 30.56
N PRO A 4 -38.13 48.63 30.38
CA PRO A 4 -37.51 48.04 29.19
C PRO A 4 -38.32 48.30 27.90
N LEU A 5 -39.66 48.32 27.98
CA LEU A 5 -40.53 48.61 26.84
C LEU A 5 -40.38 50.05 26.34
N VAL A 6 -40.18 51.02 27.24
CA VAL A 6 -39.97 52.43 26.88
C VAL A 6 -38.62 52.62 26.18
N LEU A 7 -37.58 51.94 26.67
CA LEU A 7 -36.24 51.98 26.06
C LEU A 7 -36.23 51.31 24.67
N GLU A 8 -36.99 50.22 24.50
CA GLU A 8 -37.18 49.56 23.21
C GLU A 8 -37.85 50.47 22.18
N ASP A 9 -38.93 51.16 22.56
CA ASP A 9 -39.67 52.06 21.66
C ASP A 9 -38.83 53.30 21.28
N GLU A 10 -38.03 53.85 22.20
CA GLU A 10 -37.13 54.99 21.96
C GLU A 10 -35.94 54.63 21.05
N ASN A 11 -35.45 53.38 21.12
CA ASN A 11 -34.28 52.93 20.38
C ASN A 11 -34.62 52.16 19.07
N GLY A 12 -35.84 52.28 18.56
CA GLY A 12 -36.22 51.80 17.22
C GLY A 12 -37.23 50.66 17.17
N GLY A 13 -37.81 50.27 18.32
CA GLY A 13 -38.89 49.30 18.42
C GLY A 13 -38.48 47.83 18.24
N VAL A 14 -39.47 46.96 18.29
CA VAL A 14 -39.31 45.50 18.22
C VAL A 14 -38.64 45.08 16.90
N GLY A 15 -37.47 44.43 16.99
CA GLY A 15 -36.72 43.91 15.85
C GLY A 15 -35.52 44.75 15.41
N VAL A 16 -35.40 46.01 15.87
CA VAL A 16 -34.24 46.87 15.61
C VAL A 16 -33.37 47.03 16.86
N TYR A 17 -33.98 47.17 18.04
CA TYR A 17 -33.26 47.27 19.30
C TYR A 17 -32.63 45.93 19.71
N SER A 18 -31.33 45.95 20.05
CA SER A 18 -30.62 44.81 20.63
C SER A 18 -30.24 45.12 22.08
N ALA A 19 -30.94 44.48 23.02
CA ALA A 19 -30.66 44.60 24.44
C ALA A 19 -29.36 43.85 24.80
N SER A 20 -28.34 44.58 25.29
CA SER A 20 -27.12 43.93 25.81
C SER A 20 -27.36 43.40 27.22
N LEU A 21 -27.36 42.07 27.36
CA LEU A 21 -27.50 41.38 28.65
C LEU A 21 -26.33 41.66 29.61
N ARG A 22 -25.16 42.04 29.08
CA ARG A 22 -23.92 42.30 29.85
C ARG A 22 -23.99 43.55 30.72
N LYS A 23 -24.88 44.50 30.38
CA LYS A 23 -25.05 45.78 31.10
C LYS A 23 -25.48 45.60 32.56
N HIS A 24 -26.16 44.50 32.87
CA HIS A 24 -26.69 44.22 34.21
C HIS A 24 -25.77 43.36 35.09
N TYR A 25 -24.56 43.03 34.64
CA TYR A 25 -23.64 42.21 35.43
C TYR A 25 -23.01 43.03 36.56
N ILE A 26 -22.77 42.37 37.70
CA ILE A 26 -22.10 42.96 38.87
C ILE A 26 -20.67 42.44 38.86
N LEU A 27 -19.74 43.25 38.37
CA LEU A 27 -18.31 42.96 38.35
C LEU A 27 -17.57 43.90 39.32
N ALA A 28 -16.34 43.55 39.67
CA ALA A 28 -15.48 44.41 40.49
C ALA A 28 -15.13 45.73 39.78
N ASN A 29 -15.09 45.73 38.46
CA ASN A 29 -14.88 46.92 37.64
C ASN A 29 -15.89 46.92 36.47
N ASP A 30 -16.59 48.04 36.29
CA ASP A 30 -17.68 48.14 35.30
C ASP A 30 -17.17 48.19 33.85
N GLU A 31 -15.93 48.63 33.66
CA GLU A 31 -15.27 48.69 32.34
C GLU A 31 -15.08 47.30 31.72
N TRP A 32 -15.07 46.24 32.54
CA TRP A 32 -14.80 44.88 32.06
C TRP A 32 -16.04 44.17 31.52
N LYS A 33 -17.23 44.77 31.60
CA LYS A 33 -18.50 44.15 31.15
C LYS A 33 -18.51 43.82 29.66
N ASP A 34 -17.79 44.61 28.87
CA ASP A 34 -17.73 44.46 27.41
C ASP A 34 -16.52 43.63 26.93
N ASN A 35 -15.64 43.19 27.84
CA ASN A 35 -14.51 42.33 27.50
C ASN A 35 -14.97 40.93 27.04
N ILE A 36 -14.29 40.36 26.04
CA ILE A 36 -14.58 39.04 25.48
C ILE A 36 -13.54 38.05 26.01
N MET A 37 -14.01 36.99 26.68
CA MET A 37 -13.15 35.91 27.17
C MET A 37 -12.91 34.88 26.06
N PRO A 38 -11.66 34.43 25.82
CA PRO A 38 -11.39 33.36 24.88
C PRO A 38 -11.96 32.03 25.40
N GLU A 39 -12.57 31.25 24.50
CA GLU A 39 -13.16 29.95 24.85
C GLU A 39 -12.19 28.78 24.59
N ILE A 40 -11.41 28.84 23.51
CA ILE A 40 -10.51 27.76 23.08
C ILE A 40 -9.12 28.33 22.80
N MET A 41 -8.08 27.69 23.33
CA MET A 41 -6.68 27.98 23.07
C MET A 41 -5.89 26.67 22.88
N ASP A 42 -5.10 26.57 21.81
CA ASP A 42 -4.25 25.40 21.49
C ASP A 42 -4.96 24.04 21.62
N GLY A 43 -6.22 23.99 21.19
CA GLY A 43 -7.07 22.78 21.22
C GLY A 43 -7.64 22.43 22.60
N HIS A 44 -7.42 23.26 23.61
CA HIS A 44 -7.92 23.09 24.97
C HIS A 44 -8.95 24.17 25.30
N ASN A 45 -9.89 23.83 26.19
CA ASN A 45 -10.93 24.74 26.67
C ASN A 45 -10.37 25.61 27.79
N VAL A 46 -10.52 26.94 27.68
CA VAL A 46 -9.97 27.88 28.67
C VAL A 46 -10.69 27.76 30.01
N TYR A 47 -12.00 27.45 30.01
CA TYR A 47 -12.79 27.32 31.24
C TYR A 47 -12.28 26.23 32.19
N ASP A 48 -11.61 25.22 31.67
CA ASP A 48 -11.11 24.08 32.47
C ASP A 48 -9.90 24.47 33.34
N PHE A 49 -9.26 25.63 33.06
CA PHE A 49 -8.06 26.12 33.74
C PHE A 49 -8.30 27.39 34.58
N ILE A 50 -9.55 27.81 34.75
CA ILE A 50 -9.90 28.98 35.56
C ILE A 50 -10.09 28.56 37.02
N ASP A 51 -9.03 28.69 37.81
CA ASP A 51 -9.01 28.37 39.25
C ASP A 51 -8.40 29.52 40.07
N PRO A 52 -8.93 29.84 41.27
CA PRO A 52 -8.39 30.91 42.12
C PRO A 52 -6.97 30.61 42.64
N ASP A 53 -6.59 29.34 42.72
CA ASP A 53 -5.28 28.86 43.22
C ASP A 53 -4.31 28.44 42.09
N ILE A 54 -4.63 28.75 40.82
CA ILE A 54 -3.86 28.30 39.65
C ILE A 54 -2.37 28.67 39.73
N LEU A 55 -2.06 29.88 40.25
CA LEU A 55 -0.68 30.35 40.41
C LEU A 55 0.11 29.52 41.44
N GLN A 56 -0.55 29.11 42.52
CA GLN A 56 0.09 28.29 43.55
C GLN A 56 0.35 26.87 43.03
N ARG A 57 -0.54 26.33 42.19
CA ARG A 57 -0.34 25.03 41.53
C ARG A 57 0.79 25.09 40.51
N LEU A 58 0.87 26.17 39.73
CA LEU A 58 1.94 26.39 38.76
C LEU A 58 3.30 26.47 39.44
N GLU A 59 3.43 27.21 40.54
CA GLU A 59 4.67 27.31 41.31
C GLU A 59 5.12 25.98 41.94
N LYS A 60 4.18 25.07 42.25
CA LYS A 60 4.52 23.70 42.71
C LYS A 60 5.05 22.85 41.54
N LEU A 61 4.43 22.96 40.37
CA LEU A 61 4.85 22.24 39.17
C LEU A 61 6.24 22.69 38.71
N GLU A 62 6.52 23.98 38.68
CA GLU A 62 7.85 24.51 38.31
C GLU A 62 8.97 23.99 39.24
N ARG A 63 8.69 23.86 40.54
CA ARG A 63 9.65 23.26 41.49
C ARG A 63 9.89 21.78 41.21
N GLU A 64 8.83 21.02 40.88
CA GLU A 64 8.95 19.60 40.54
C GLU A 64 9.74 19.41 39.22
N GLU A 65 9.44 20.22 38.20
CA GLU A 65 10.17 20.17 36.93
C GLU A 65 11.64 20.56 37.09
N GLY A 66 11.97 21.56 37.93
CA GLY A 66 13.36 21.93 38.21
C GLY A 66 14.17 20.78 38.81
N ILE A 67 13.58 20.02 39.75
CA ILE A 67 14.21 18.83 40.33
C ILE A 67 14.41 17.73 39.27
N ARG A 68 13.45 17.54 38.36
CA ARG A 68 13.58 16.57 37.25
C ARG A 68 14.68 16.96 36.26
N GLN A 69 14.75 18.23 35.86
CA GLN A 69 15.77 18.72 34.94
C GLN A 69 17.18 18.56 35.52
N GLU A 70 17.36 18.77 36.83
CA GLU A 70 18.65 18.60 37.50
C GLU A 70 19.07 17.12 37.61
N GLN A 71 18.09 16.20 37.67
CA GLN A 71 18.35 14.75 37.59
C GLN A 71 18.69 14.33 36.16
N GLU A 72 17.95 14.80 35.17
CA GLU A 72 18.17 14.50 33.75
C GLU A 72 19.51 15.07 33.26
N ALA A 73 19.90 16.27 33.70
CA ALA A 73 21.21 16.85 33.42
C ALA A 73 22.39 16.06 34.04
N ASN A 74 22.16 15.29 35.11
CA ASN A 74 23.17 14.40 35.67
C ASN A 74 23.24 13.05 34.93
N ASP A 75 22.16 12.60 34.29
CA ASP A 75 22.13 11.42 33.42
C ASP A 75 22.71 11.70 32.02
N ASP A 76 22.72 12.96 31.58
CA ASP A 76 23.35 13.44 30.33
C ASP A 76 24.88 13.63 30.43
N PHE A 77 25.50 13.41 31.59
CA PHE A 77 26.95 13.20 31.66
C PHE A 77 27.27 11.82 31.08
N GLU A 78 27.26 11.78 29.75
CA GLU A 78 27.72 10.67 28.90
C GLU A 78 29.05 10.15 29.45
N MET A 79 28.99 8.94 30.02
CA MET A 79 30.17 8.18 30.38
C MET A 79 30.97 7.97 29.09
N ASP A 80 32.08 8.70 28.92
CA ASP A 80 33.03 8.61 27.81
C ASP A 80 33.48 7.16 27.61
N GLY A 81 32.69 6.41 26.83
CA GLY A 81 33.02 5.08 26.37
C GLY A 81 34.01 5.24 25.24
N ALA A 82 35.29 4.97 25.52
CA ALA A 82 36.42 4.94 24.59
C ALA A 82 36.05 5.17 23.12
N GLU A 83 36.39 6.36 22.60
CA GLU A 83 36.14 6.73 21.21
C GLU A 83 36.59 5.62 20.26
N LEU A 84 35.61 5.05 19.57
CA LEU A 84 35.83 3.97 18.62
C LEU A 84 36.74 4.49 17.50
N THR A 85 37.80 3.76 17.17
CA THR A 85 38.74 4.20 16.11
C THR A 85 38.01 4.34 14.77
N ALA A 86 38.51 5.18 13.87
CA ALA A 86 37.87 5.41 12.57
C ALA A 86 37.62 4.11 11.79
N GLU A 87 38.55 3.15 11.86
CA GLU A 87 38.43 1.82 11.23
C GLU A 87 37.27 0.99 11.83
N GLU A 88 37.11 1.03 13.14
CA GLU A 88 36.05 0.32 13.85
C GLU A 88 34.68 0.96 13.60
N GLN A 89 34.61 2.29 13.45
CA GLN A 89 33.38 2.99 13.06
C GLN A 89 32.93 2.60 11.65
N GLU A 90 33.86 2.51 10.70
CA GLU A 90 33.59 2.05 9.34
C GLU A 90 33.12 0.59 9.33
N ALA A 91 33.79 -0.30 10.07
CA ALA A 91 33.39 -1.69 10.23
C ALA A 91 31.98 -1.82 10.83
N LEU A 92 31.66 -1.02 11.85
CA LEU A 92 30.34 -1.00 12.47
C LEU A 92 29.26 -0.51 11.49
N ALA A 93 29.56 0.51 10.68
CA ALA A 93 28.68 0.98 9.63
C ALA A 93 28.42 -0.11 8.58
N GLU A 94 29.45 -0.87 8.17
CA GLU A 94 29.29 -2.02 7.29
C GLU A 94 28.40 -3.11 7.89
N ILE A 95 28.60 -3.45 9.16
CA ILE A 95 27.79 -4.44 9.88
C ILE A 95 26.32 -4.01 9.91
N ARG A 96 26.05 -2.74 10.24
CA ARG A 96 24.69 -2.18 10.25
C ARG A 96 24.04 -2.24 8.86
N LYS A 97 24.77 -1.87 7.81
CA LYS A 97 24.30 -1.97 6.41
C LYS A 97 24.01 -3.42 6.00
N LYS A 98 24.90 -4.37 6.29
CA LYS A 98 24.69 -5.80 6.00
C LYS A 98 23.48 -6.36 6.76
N LYS A 99 23.32 -5.99 8.03
CA LYS A 99 22.19 -6.40 8.88
C LYS A 99 20.87 -5.86 8.35
N SER A 100 20.80 -4.58 7.97
CA SER A 100 19.58 -3.98 7.42
C SER A 100 19.16 -4.64 6.11
N PHE A 101 20.12 -4.92 5.23
CA PHE A 101 19.89 -5.64 3.97
C PHE A 101 19.34 -7.06 4.20
N LEU A 102 19.92 -7.83 5.14
CA LEU A 102 19.42 -9.17 5.49
C LEU A 102 17.99 -9.14 6.03
N ILE A 103 17.65 -8.14 6.86
CA ILE A 103 16.29 -7.95 7.38
C ILE A 103 15.31 -7.64 6.24
N GLN A 104 15.68 -6.74 5.31
CA GLN A 104 14.86 -6.43 4.14
C GLN A 104 14.62 -7.66 3.27
N GLN A 105 15.68 -8.42 2.93
CA GLN A 105 15.55 -9.67 2.18
C GLN A 105 14.63 -10.67 2.89
N HIS A 106 14.76 -10.80 4.21
CA HIS A 106 13.91 -11.67 5.02
C HIS A 106 12.44 -11.22 5.01
N ARG A 107 12.17 -9.91 5.15
CA ARG A 107 10.81 -9.35 5.04
C ARG A 107 10.19 -9.61 3.67
N MET A 108 10.95 -9.44 2.59
CA MET A 108 10.49 -9.75 1.22
C MET A 108 10.19 -11.24 1.05
N LYS A 109 11.04 -12.13 1.58
CA LYS A 109 10.84 -13.59 1.54
C LYS A 109 9.65 -14.05 2.37
N LYS A 110 9.38 -13.38 3.49
CA LYS A 110 8.27 -13.68 4.39
C LYS A 110 6.97 -12.96 4.04
N SER A 111 6.91 -12.18 2.95
CA SER A 111 5.87 -11.18 2.74
C SER A 111 4.45 -11.73 2.98
N THR A 112 3.97 -11.43 4.18
CA THR A 112 2.65 -11.73 4.73
C THR A 112 1.54 -11.04 3.92
N ALA A 113 1.88 -9.99 3.16
CA ALA A 113 0.97 -9.19 2.35
C ALA A 113 0.29 -9.97 1.20
N GLU A 114 0.92 -11.03 0.68
CA GLU A 114 0.34 -11.84 -0.41
C GLU A 114 -0.15 -13.22 0.04
N SER A 115 -0.07 -13.54 1.35
CA SER A 115 -0.51 -14.83 1.93
C SER A 115 -0.05 -16.07 1.13
N ARG A 116 1.16 -16.05 0.59
CA ARG A 116 1.69 -17.16 -0.23
C ARG A 116 2.31 -18.22 0.66
N PRO A 117 2.06 -19.53 0.43
CA PRO A 117 2.73 -20.59 1.16
C PRO A 117 4.24 -20.58 0.89
N ILE A 118 5.04 -20.77 1.95
CA ILE A 118 6.50 -20.91 1.84
C ILE A 118 6.81 -22.19 1.08
N VAL A 119 7.42 -22.07 -0.09
CA VAL A 119 7.81 -23.22 -0.91
C VAL A 119 9.00 -23.94 -0.27
N PRO A 120 8.93 -25.26 -0.03
CA PRO A 120 10.07 -26.02 0.48
C PRO A 120 11.28 -25.89 -0.44
N ARG A 121 12.48 -25.76 0.15
CA ARG A 121 13.75 -25.54 -0.57
C ARG A 121 13.98 -26.52 -1.74
N LYS A 122 13.53 -27.77 -1.63
CA LYS A 122 13.72 -28.81 -2.67
C LYS A 122 13.12 -28.48 -4.04
N PHE A 123 12.15 -27.58 -4.13
CA PHE A 123 11.43 -27.31 -5.39
C PHE A 123 12.04 -26.16 -6.23
N ASP A 124 13.14 -25.54 -5.78
CA ASP A 124 13.92 -24.48 -6.45
C ASP A 124 13.16 -23.66 -7.53
N LYS A 125 12.15 -22.89 -7.10
CA LYS A 125 11.28 -22.12 -8.01
C LYS A 125 12.06 -21.11 -8.85
N GLU A 126 13.09 -20.51 -8.28
CA GLU A 126 13.88 -19.43 -8.87
C GLU A 126 15.13 -19.94 -9.60
N ARG A 127 15.38 -21.26 -9.61
CA ARG A 127 16.56 -21.92 -10.22
C ARG A 127 17.88 -21.36 -9.71
N GLN A 128 17.95 -21.13 -8.42
CA GLN A 128 19.07 -20.46 -7.77
C GLN A 128 20.08 -21.44 -7.18
N PHE A 129 19.76 -22.73 -7.04
CA PHE A 129 20.71 -23.71 -6.49
C PHE A 129 21.64 -24.26 -7.57
N THR A 130 22.41 -23.36 -8.18
CA THR A 130 23.45 -23.71 -9.15
C THR A 130 24.80 -23.92 -8.45
N SER A 131 25.64 -24.79 -9.03
CA SER A 131 27.02 -25.01 -8.56
C SER A 131 27.84 -23.73 -8.61
N GLU A 132 27.63 -22.89 -9.63
CA GLU A 132 28.27 -21.58 -9.78
C GLU A 132 27.93 -20.63 -8.65
N ARG A 133 26.64 -20.50 -8.30
CA ARG A 133 26.21 -19.60 -7.22
C ARG A 133 26.73 -20.07 -5.87
N MET A 134 26.67 -21.38 -5.62
CA MET A 134 27.25 -21.99 -4.43
C MET A 134 28.76 -21.72 -4.34
N GLY A 135 29.50 -21.87 -5.44
CA GLY A 135 30.94 -21.60 -5.49
C GLY A 135 31.29 -20.15 -5.14
N ARG A 136 30.54 -19.18 -5.70
CA ARG A 136 30.71 -17.76 -5.37
C ARG A 136 30.43 -17.46 -3.89
N GLN A 137 29.41 -18.07 -3.30
CA GLN A 137 29.06 -17.88 -1.90
C GLN A 137 30.12 -18.44 -0.95
N LEU A 138 30.65 -19.64 -1.23
CA LEU A 138 31.71 -20.24 -0.43
C LEU A 138 33.00 -19.43 -0.53
N SER A 139 33.37 -19.00 -1.73
CA SER A 139 34.52 -18.13 -1.95
C SER A 139 34.40 -16.79 -1.21
N SER A 140 33.22 -16.17 -1.21
CA SER A 140 32.94 -14.96 -0.42
C SER A 140 33.03 -15.17 1.10
N LEU A 141 32.87 -16.41 1.58
CA LEU A 141 33.04 -16.79 2.98
C LEU A 141 34.48 -17.24 3.29
N GLY A 142 35.39 -17.21 2.31
CA GLY A 142 36.78 -17.64 2.46
C GLY A 142 36.98 -19.16 2.40
N LEU A 143 36.01 -19.92 1.88
CA LEU A 143 36.08 -21.38 1.74
C LEU A 143 36.37 -21.78 0.28
N ASP A 144 37.23 -22.78 0.07
CA ASP A 144 37.49 -23.33 -1.27
C ASP A 144 36.29 -24.16 -1.79
N PRO A 145 35.67 -23.78 -2.92
CA PRO A 145 34.50 -24.48 -3.46
C PRO A 145 34.85 -25.74 -4.28
N SER A 146 36.12 -26.02 -4.57
CA SER A 146 36.55 -27.06 -5.51
C SER A 146 35.94 -28.45 -5.22
N LEU A 147 36.04 -28.91 -3.97
CA LEU A 147 35.52 -30.21 -3.53
C LEU A 147 33.99 -30.31 -3.63
N ALA A 148 33.28 -29.23 -3.31
CA ALA A 148 31.82 -29.18 -3.37
C ALA A 148 31.32 -29.22 -4.82
N ILE A 149 31.98 -28.49 -5.72
CA ILE A 149 31.68 -28.46 -7.15
C ILE A 149 31.93 -29.83 -7.78
N ASN A 150 33.06 -30.46 -7.49
CA ASN A 150 33.39 -31.79 -8.02
C ASN A 150 32.36 -32.86 -7.61
N ARG A 151 31.88 -32.81 -6.36
CA ARG A 151 30.81 -33.69 -5.88
C ARG A 151 29.46 -33.43 -6.56
N ALA A 152 29.14 -32.17 -6.86
CA ALA A 152 27.92 -31.84 -7.60
C ALA A 152 27.98 -32.36 -9.05
N HIS A 153 29.14 -32.20 -9.70
CA HIS A 153 29.36 -32.72 -11.05
C HIS A 153 29.37 -34.25 -11.13
N SER A 154 29.91 -34.93 -10.12
CA SER A 154 29.90 -36.40 -10.10
C SER A 154 28.48 -36.97 -10.03
N LYS A 155 27.57 -36.33 -9.28
CA LYS A 155 26.15 -36.73 -9.21
C LYS A 155 25.34 -36.47 -10.48
N SER A 156 25.76 -35.51 -11.31
CA SER A 156 25.13 -35.28 -12.63
C SER A 156 25.50 -36.32 -13.68
N ARG A 157 26.49 -37.19 -13.40
CA ARG A 157 26.98 -38.21 -14.35
C ARG A 157 26.33 -39.58 -14.17
N ASP A 158 25.36 -39.72 -13.26
CA ASP A 158 24.62 -40.96 -13.06
C ASP A 158 23.60 -41.21 -14.19
N ASN A 159 24.07 -41.98 -15.17
CA ASN A 159 23.33 -42.98 -15.96
C ASN A 159 22.15 -42.50 -16.84
N ASP A 160 22.45 -41.72 -17.88
CA ASP A 160 21.61 -41.63 -19.09
C ASP A 160 21.85 -42.87 -19.99
N GLN A 161 21.38 -44.04 -19.55
CA GLN A 161 21.01 -45.07 -20.52
C GLN A 161 19.78 -44.53 -21.27
N PRO A 162 19.79 -44.46 -22.60
CA PRO A 162 18.67 -43.91 -23.36
C PRO A 162 17.49 -44.88 -23.25
N SER A 163 16.70 -44.73 -22.20
CA SER A 163 15.44 -45.45 -22.09
C SER A 163 14.55 -44.94 -23.23
N LYS A 164 14.27 -45.81 -24.20
CA LYS A 164 13.35 -45.59 -25.33
C LYS A 164 11.87 -45.37 -24.89
N LYS A 165 11.63 -44.87 -23.67
CA LYS A 165 10.33 -44.75 -22.99
C LYS A 165 9.80 -43.31 -22.85
N LEU A 166 10.25 -42.38 -23.69
CA LEU A 166 9.47 -41.17 -24.00
C LEU A 166 8.47 -41.39 -25.16
N ARG A 167 7.99 -42.62 -25.33
CA ARG A 167 6.77 -42.92 -26.08
C ARG A 167 5.60 -43.01 -25.10
N LEU A 168 4.53 -42.30 -25.44
CA LEU A 168 3.19 -42.34 -24.82
C LEU A 168 3.01 -41.57 -23.50
N ARG A 169 3.06 -40.23 -23.56
CA ARG A 169 2.16 -39.44 -22.70
C ARG A 169 0.94 -39.05 -23.51
N SER A 170 -0.10 -39.87 -23.37
CA SER A 170 -1.44 -39.66 -23.91
C SER A 170 -2.04 -38.36 -23.36
N ARG A 171 -1.98 -37.31 -24.17
CA ARG A 171 -2.85 -36.15 -24.02
C ARG A 171 -3.40 -35.82 -25.40
N SER A 172 -4.59 -36.36 -25.68
CA SER A 172 -5.53 -35.93 -26.72
C SER A 172 -4.87 -35.33 -27.98
N ARG A 173 -4.34 -36.19 -28.85
CA ARG A 173 -3.94 -35.82 -30.21
C ARG A 173 -5.08 -36.12 -31.19
N SER A 174 -6.18 -35.39 -31.10
CA SER A 174 -7.14 -35.27 -32.21
C SER A 174 -6.66 -34.31 -33.32
N ARG A 175 -5.39 -33.87 -33.25
CA ARG A 175 -4.73 -32.99 -34.24
C ARG A 175 -3.44 -33.61 -34.76
N SER A 176 -3.50 -34.86 -35.20
CA SER A 176 -2.35 -35.57 -35.78
C SER A 176 -1.98 -35.09 -37.17
N ARG A 177 -2.81 -34.27 -37.83
CA ARG A 177 -2.46 -33.67 -39.12
C ARG A 177 -1.93 -32.25 -38.93
N PRO A 178 -0.71 -31.95 -39.42
CA PRO A 178 -0.22 -30.59 -39.44
C PRO A 178 -1.21 -29.72 -40.24
N PRO A 179 -1.54 -28.49 -39.78
CA PRO A 179 -2.55 -27.63 -40.41
C PRO A 179 -2.29 -27.28 -41.89
N ASN A 180 -1.13 -27.68 -42.41
CA ASN A 180 -0.62 -27.32 -43.71
C ASN A 180 -0.67 -28.45 -44.76
N GLU A 181 -1.01 -29.67 -44.33
CA GLU A 181 -1.13 -30.82 -45.21
C GLU A 181 -2.52 -30.82 -45.85
N VAL A 182 -2.58 -30.88 -47.18
CA VAL A 182 -3.86 -30.91 -47.93
C VAL A 182 -4.41 -32.32 -47.85
N ALA A 183 -5.63 -32.46 -47.35
CA ALA A 183 -6.33 -33.73 -47.37
C ALA A 183 -7.16 -33.89 -48.65
N LEU A 184 -7.26 -35.12 -49.15
CA LEU A 184 -8.19 -35.45 -50.24
C LEU A 184 -9.62 -35.11 -49.79
N GLY A 185 -10.35 -34.34 -50.61
CA GLY A 185 -11.71 -33.87 -50.32
C GLY A 185 -11.82 -32.47 -49.68
N GLU A 186 -10.70 -31.81 -49.37
CA GLU A 186 -10.71 -30.46 -48.76
C GLU A 186 -10.87 -29.31 -49.79
N GLY A 187 -10.81 -29.62 -51.09
CA GLY A 187 -11.03 -28.65 -52.16
C GLY A 187 -9.86 -27.70 -52.45
N PHE A 188 -8.69 -27.93 -51.85
CA PHE A 188 -7.47 -27.18 -52.16
C PHE A 188 -6.58 -27.95 -53.14
N LYS A 189 -6.02 -27.24 -54.12
CA LYS A 189 -5.12 -27.82 -55.12
C LYS A 189 -3.76 -28.18 -54.51
N ASP A 190 -3.17 -27.24 -53.78
CA ASP A 190 -1.82 -27.36 -53.21
C ASP A 190 -1.76 -26.83 -51.77
N SER A 191 -0.73 -27.27 -51.02
CA SER A 191 -0.46 -26.80 -49.64
C SER A 191 -0.28 -25.27 -49.58
N ALA A 192 0.33 -24.67 -50.60
CA ALA A 192 0.47 -23.22 -50.71
C ALA A 192 -0.88 -22.48 -50.74
N GLN A 193 -1.91 -23.07 -51.38
CA GLN A 193 -3.26 -22.50 -51.41
C GLN A 193 -3.90 -22.58 -50.01
N LYS A 194 -3.71 -23.69 -49.31
CA LYS A 194 -4.18 -23.88 -47.93
C LYS A 194 -3.53 -22.90 -46.94
N VAL A 195 -2.21 -22.68 -47.03
CA VAL A 195 -1.50 -21.63 -46.25
C VAL A 195 -2.14 -20.26 -46.50
N LYS A 196 -2.39 -19.91 -47.76
CA LYS A 196 -2.97 -18.61 -48.13
C LYS A 196 -4.36 -18.43 -47.51
N VAL A 197 -5.20 -19.47 -47.56
CA VAL A 197 -6.54 -19.44 -46.95
C VAL A 197 -6.47 -19.32 -45.43
N VAL A 198 -5.59 -20.06 -44.76
CA VAL A 198 -5.38 -19.94 -43.31
C VAL A 198 -4.92 -18.52 -42.93
N LYS A 199 -4.04 -17.91 -43.73
CA LYS A 199 -3.61 -16.52 -43.55
C LYS A 199 -4.78 -15.54 -43.75
N LEU A 200 -5.61 -15.74 -44.76
CA LEU A 200 -6.80 -14.91 -45.01
C LEU A 200 -7.83 -15.02 -43.88
N ALA A 201 -8.09 -16.24 -43.38
CA ALA A 201 -8.96 -16.47 -42.23
C ALA A 201 -8.44 -15.77 -40.95
N LYS A 202 -7.13 -15.83 -40.69
CA LYS A 202 -6.54 -15.08 -39.57
C LYS A 202 -6.67 -13.56 -39.76
N LYS A 203 -6.59 -13.06 -40.99
CA LYS A 203 -6.78 -11.62 -41.30
C LYS A 203 -8.22 -11.18 -41.08
N SER A 204 -9.23 -11.97 -41.48
CA SER A 204 -10.64 -11.61 -41.31
C SER A 204 -11.06 -11.50 -39.84
N VAL A 205 -10.47 -12.33 -38.97
CA VAL A 205 -10.74 -12.31 -37.52
C VAL A 205 -10.19 -11.05 -36.82
N LYS A 206 -9.18 -10.37 -37.39
CA LYS A 206 -8.53 -9.21 -36.74
C LYS A 206 -9.49 -8.08 -36.37
N LYS A 207 -10.45 -7.74 -37.23
CA LYS A 207 -11.42 -6.66 -36.97
C LYS A 207 -12.27 -6.98 -35.73
N ARG A 208 -12.73 -8.22 -35.64
CA ARG A 208 -13.52 -8.70 -34.50
C ARG A 208 -12.72 -8.73 -33.20
N ASN A 209 -11.48 -9.18 -33.27
CA ASN A 209 -10.59 -9.20 -32.10
C ASN A 209 -10.22 -7.79 -31.64
N LYS A 210 -10.13 -6.82 -32.57
CA LYS A 210 -9.94 -5.40 -32.22
C LYS A 210 -11.12 -4.87 -31.40
N ASP A 211 -12.34 -5.29 -31.72
CA ASP A 211 -13.55 -5.02 -30.93
C ASP A 211 -13.68 -5.91 -29.68
N ALA A 212 -12.65 -6.71 -29.36
CA ALA A 212 -12.60 -7.65 -28.24
C ALA A 212 -13.78 -8.65 -28.15
N ARG A 213 -14.39 -9.03 -29.28
CA ARG A 213 -15.51 -10.00 -29.23
C ARG A 213 -15.01 -11.40 -28.91
N ARG A 214 -15.81 -12.15 -28.15
CA ARG A 214 -15.46 -13.49 -27.68
C ARG A 214 -15.30 -14.52 -28.81
N GLY A 215 -16.02 -14.32 -29.92
CA GLY A 215 -15.99 -15.23 -31.07
C GLY A 215 -16.94 -14.80 -32.18
N GLU A 216 -17.10 -15.62 -33.21
CA GLU A 216 -17.91 -15.26 -34.40
C GLU A 216 -19.41 -15.12 -34.11
N VAL A 217 -19.86 -15.84 -33.09
CA VAL A 217 -21.24 -15.86 -32.59
C VAL A 217 -21.55 -14.64 -31.74
N ASP A 218 -20.52 -13.94 -31.26
CA ASP A 218 -20.69 -12.79 -30.38
C ASP A 218 -21.08 -11.54 -31.19
N ARG A 219 -22.40 -11.35 -31.28
CA ARG A 219 -23.08 -10.26 -32.00
C ARG A 219 -23.96 -9.43 -31.07
N VAL A 220 -23.68 -9.46 -29.76
CA VAL A 220 -24.45 -8.72 -28.76
C VAL A 220 -24.27 -7.22 -28.97
N ILE A 221 -25.38 -6.48 -28.97
CA ILE A 221 -25.40 -5.02 -29.08
C ILE A 221 -25.72 -4.44 -27.70
N PRO A 222 -24.75 -3.81 -27.00
CA PRO A 222 -25.02 -3.23 -25.69
C PRO A 222 -25.86 -1.95 -25.82
N SER A 223 -26.76 -1.73 -24.87
CA SER A 223 -27.52 -0.49 -24.77
C SER A 223 -26.64 0.63 -24.19
N LEU A 224 -26.02 1.43 -25.05
CA LEU A 224 -25.11 2.51 -24.61
C LEU A 224 -25.79 3.61 -23.80
N LYS A 225 -27.08 3.86 -24.07
CA LYS A 225 -27.89 4.89 -23.37
C LYS A 225 -29.18 4.29 -22.83
N PRO A 226 -29.14 3.55 -21.71
CA PRO A 226 -30.35 2.92 -21.20
C PRO A 226 -31.30 3.98 -20.58
N LYS A 227 -32.59 3.88 -20.90
CA LYS A 227 -33.59 4.89 -20.54
C LYS A 227 -33.65 5.20 -19.03
N HIS A 228 -33.55 4.18 -18.18
CA HIS A 228 -33.59 4.31 -16.72
C HIS A 228 -32.36 5.02 -16.09
N LEU A 229 -31.35 5.38 -16.90
CA LEU A 229 -30.28 6.30 -16.49
C LEU A 229 -30.56 7.76 -16.92
N PHE A 230 -31.13 7.94 -18.11
CA PHE A 230 -31.17 9.24 -18.79
C PHE A 230 -32.58 9.86 -18.87
N SER A 231 -33.60 9.20 -18.32
CA SER A 231 -34.98 9.65 -18.36
C SER A 231 -35.58 9.70 -16.96
N GLY A 232 -36.29 10.79 -16.66
CA GLY A 232 -36.90 11.06 -15.35
C GLY A 232 -36.06 11.97 -14.46
N LYS A 233 -36.70 12.55 -13.44
CA LYS A 233 -36.06 13.34 -12.37
C LYS A 233 -36.36 12.68 -11.03
N ARG A 234 -35.44 12.80 -10.07
CA ARG A 234 -35.64 12.29 -8.71
C ARG A 234 -36.57 13.25 -7.94
N SER A 235 -37.67 12.74 -7.42
CA SER A 235 -38.58 13.50 -6.53
C SER A 235 -38.23 13.27 -5.06
N ILE A 236 -38.82 14.09 -4.17
CA ILE A 236 -38.74 13.88 -2.72
C ILE A 236 -39.60 12.63 -2.38
N GLY A 237 -38.97 11.50 -2.03
CA GLY A 237 -39.66 10.22 -1.82
C GLY A 237 -38.83 9.00 -2.25
N LYS A 238 -39.51 7.94 -2.71
CA LYS A 238 -38.88 6.67 -3.10
C LYS A 238 -37.96 6.87 -4.31
N THR A 239 -36.72 6.41 -4.18
CA THR A 239 -35.71 6.42 -5.25
C THR A 239 -35.74 5.10 -6.05
N GLN A 240 -35.36 5.16 -7.33
CA GLN A 240 -35.31 3.99 -8.23
C GLN A 240 -34.08 3.09 -8.01
N ARG A 241 -33.07 3.58 -7.28
CA ARG A 241 -31.82 2.87 -6.99
C ARG A 241 -31.53 3.01 -5.50
N HIS A 242 -31.02 1.94 -4.91
CA HIS A 242 -30.55 1.90 -3.53
C HIS A 242 -29.29 2.75 -3.36
#